data_AF-A0A413T2K0-F1
#
_entry.id   AF-A0A413T2K0-F1
#
_cell.length_a   1.000
_cell.length_b   1.000
_cell.length_c   1.000
_cell.angle_alpha   90.00
_cell.angle_beta   90.00
_cell.angle_gamma   90.00
#
_symmetry.space_group_name_H-M   'P 1'
#
loop_
_entity.id
_entity.type
_entity.pdbx_description
1 polymer ?
#
loop_
_entity_poly.entity_id
_entity_poly.type
_entity_poly.pdbx_seq_one_letter_code
_entity_poly.pdbx_strand_id
1 'polypeptide(L)'
;MTWMECFEKYGYYSLLNYDTDDIEPEMDFFLEDGEIPNQLREIYLSKYRDELFLILQPGEDEDIKKFCQIWDNNIMAFINFGSLPDDNRESIKKLRYNIVQVVLYGTGENKNGVKYMNEPSDFSEEKSTSVSRKIFIKSNDADELDEENKILLPFWYDEFEKIPENVEAEQQLKKMLPDEYEVATLYQEHEKVDMRKKEHETGDFSYTEDEFESIKRWLCNDEN
;
A
#
# COMPACT_ATOMS: atom_id res chain seq x y z
N MET A 1 -4.39 20.21 3.42
CA MET A 1 -3.27 19.31 3.76
C MET A 1 -2.57 19.00 2.46
N THR A 2 -1.30 19.34 2.34
CA THR A 2 -0.50 18.97 1.15
C THR A 2 -0.25 17.45 1.16
N TRP A 3 0.17 16.87 0.04
CA TRP A 3 0.52 15.45 0.05
C TRP A 3 1.72 15.15 0.95
N MET A 4 2.67 16.06 1.05
CA MET A 4 3.83 15.94 1.94
C MET A 4 3.41 15.78 3.41
N GLU A 5 2.55 16.67 3.89
CA GLU A 5 2.01 16.62 5.26
C GLU A 5 1.26 15.31 5.54
N CYS A 6 0.64 14.73 4.50
CA CYS A 6 -0.12 13.50 4.61
C CYS A 6 0.80 12.29 4.77
N PHE A 7 1.83 12.15 3.94
CA PHE A 7 2.82 11.08 4.07
C PHE A 7 3.48 11.08 5.46
N GLU A 8 3.89 12.24 5.95
CA GLU A 8 4.46 12.38 7.30
C GLU A 8 3.48 11.94 8.39
N LYS A 9 2.22 12.41 8.30
CA LYS A 9 1.16 12.05 9.26
C LYS A 9 0.94 10.54 9.37
N TYR A 10 1.02 9.82 8.25
CA TYR A 10 0.82 8.38 8.20
C TYR A 10 2.10 7.56 8.46
N GLY A 11 3.20 8.23 8.83
CA GLY A 11 4.43 7.56 9.24
C GLY A 11 5.30 7.11 8.07
N TYR A 12 5.24 7.82 6.96
CA TYR A 12 6.23 7.74 5.90
C TYR A 12 7.23 8.88 6.08
N TYR A 13 8.51 8.60 5.79
CA TYR A 13 9.58 9.59 5.84
C TYR A 13 10.18 9.80 4.45
N SER A 14 10.48 11.06 4.15
CA SER A 14 11.17 11.46 2.92
C SER A 14 12.60 10.91 2.92
N LEU A 15 13.04 10.38 1.79
CA LEU A 15 14.42 9.97 1.56
C LEU A 15 15.25 11.08 0.88
N LEU A 16 14.63 12.15 0.36
CA LEU A 16 15.34 13.26 -0.29
C LEU A 16 15.68 14.42 0.66
N ASN A 17 14.95 14.58 1.78
CA ASN A 17 15.08 15.73 2.68
C ASN A 17 15.63 15.40 4.09
N TYR A 18 16.16 14.20 4.33
CA TYR A 18 16.64 13.81 5.66
C TYR A 18 18.15 14.05 5.84
N ASP A 19 18.47 14.94 6.78
CA ASP A 19 19.81 15.41 7.16
C ASP A 19 20.34 14.65 8.40
N THR A 20 19.96 13.39 8.57
CA THR A 20 20.37 12.59 9.74
C THR A 20 21.53 11.68 9.39
N ASP A 21 22.62 11.82 10.15
CA ASP A 21 23.83 10.97 10.18
C ASP A 21 23.55 9.45 10.33
N ASP A 22 22.30 9.06 10.54
CA ASP A 22 21.84 7.67 10.58
C ASP A 22 21.28 7.24 9.22
N ILE A 23 22.24 6.97 8.33
CA ILE A 23 22.18 5.98 7.24
C ILE A 23 21.30 6.36 6.02
N GLU A 24 21.97 6.81 4.96
CA GLU A 24 21.37 7.05 3.64
C GLU A 24 21.18 5.70 2.88
N PRO A 25 19.96 5.39 2.40
CA PRO A 25 19.79 4.34 1.40
C PRO A 25 20.60 4.67 0.15
N GLU A 26 21.01 3.65 -0.63
CA GLU A 26 21.64 3.89 -1.93
C GLU A 26 20.63 4.51 -2.89
N MET A 27 20.58 5.84 -2.92
CA MET A 27 19.65 6.61 -3.75
C MET A 27 20.15 6.82 -5.18
N ASP A 28 21.41 6.48 -5.46
CA ASP A 28 22.07 6.64 -6.77
C ASP A 28 21.26 6.07 -7.95
N PHE A 29 20.43 5.06 -7.72
CA PHE A 29 19.57 4.46 -8.75
C PHE A 29 18.46 5.41 -9.24
N PHE A 30 18.13 6.44 -8.48
CA PHE A 30 17.09 7.42 -8.77
C PHE A 30 17.64 8.80 -9.11
N LEU A 31 18.97 8.98 -9.05
CA LEU A 31 19.65 10.24 -9.34
C LEU A 31 20.14 10.27 -10.80
N GLU A 32 20.18 11.46 -11.40
CA GLU A 32 20.82 11.70 -12.69
C GLU A 32 22.12 12.48 -12.47
N ASP A 33 23.26 11.87 -12.82
CA ASP A 33 24.59 12.45 -12.60
C ASP A 33 24.87 12.85 -11.13
N GLY A 34 24.25 12.15 -10.17
CA GLY A 34 24.37 12.42 -8.73
C GLY A 34 23.45 13.51 -8.20
N GLU A 35 22.59 14.08 -9.05
CA GLU A 35 21.61 15.10 -8.69
C GLU A 35 20.18 14.54 -8.75
N ILE A 36 19.27 15.11 -7.97
CA ILE A 36 17.85 14.74 -8.01
C ILE A 36 17.28 15.21 -9.36
N PRO A 37 16.80 14.31 -10.23
CA PRO A 37 16.26 14.71 -11.52
C PRO A 37 14.98 15.53 -11.32
N ASN A 38 14.73 16.48 -12.22
CA ASN A 38 13.62 17.42 -12.11
C ASN A 38 12.24 16.73 -12.07
N GLN A 39 12.15 15.52 -12.64
CA GLN A 39 10.94 14.70 -12.66
C GLN A 39 10.69 13.95 -11.34
N LEU A 40 11.69 13.84 -10.46
CA LEU A 40 11.54 13.23 -9.15
C LEU A 40 11.20 14.29 -8.11
N ARG A 41 10.00 14.21 -7.54
CA ARG A 41 9.53 15.17 -6.53
C ARG A 41 9.91 14.73 -5.14
N GLU A 42 9.74 13.45 -4.83
CA GLU A 42 10.00 12.89 -3.50
C GLU A 42 10.06 11.36 -3.55
N ILE A 43 10.72 10.77 -2.56
CA ILE A 43 10.68 9.32 -2.31
C ILE A 43 10.33 9.11 -0.84
N TYR A 44 9.27 8.35 -0.58
CA TYR A 44 8.82 8.06 0.77
C TYR A 44 8.99 6.58 1.10
N LEU A 45 9.53 6.31 2.28
CA LEU A 45 9.65 4.97 2.84
C LEU A 45 8.78 4.86 4.09
N SER A 46 8.04 3.77 4.23
CA SER A 46 7.24 3.54 5.45
C SER A 46 8.16 3.38 6.67
N LYS A 47 7.69 3.79 7.84
CA LYS A 47 8.38 3.54 9.13
C LYS A 47 8.72 2.06 9.38
N TYR A 48 7.99 1.14 8.75
CA TYR A 48 8.21 -0.30 8.84
C TYR A 48 9.15 -0.84 7.73
N ARG A 49 9.61 0.02 6.81
CA ARG A 49 10.51 -0.28 5.70
C ARG A 49 9.98 -1.37 4.75
N ASP A 50 8.66 -1.42 4.60
CA ASP A 50 7.92 -2.43 3.85
C ASP A 50 7.08 -1.86 2.70
N GLU A 51 7.03 -0.53 2.55
CA GLU A 51 6.39 0.16 1.43
C GLU A 51 7.22 1.37 0.96
N LEU A 52 7.28 1.56 -0.36
CA LEU A 52 8.04 2.64 -1.00
C LEU A 52 7.15 3.39 -1.99
N PHE A 53 7.11 4.72 -1.88
CA PHE A 53 6.41 5.58 -2.83
C PHE A 53 7.41 6.47 -3.56
N LEU A 54 7.31 6.52 -4.89
CA LEU A 54 8.03 7.47 -5.71
C LEU A 54 7.03 8.50 -6.23
N ILE A 55 7.24 9.76 -5.91
CA ILE A 55 6.41 10.87 -6.40
C ILE A 55 7.10 11.44 -7.63
N LEU A 56 6.45 11.25 -8.77
CA LEU A 56 7.01 11.51 -10.10
C LEU A 56 6.18 12.56 -10.82
N GLN A 57 6.83 13.47 -11.54
CA GLN A 57 6.18 14.47 -12.36
C GLN A 57 6.79 14.46 -13.76
N PRO A 58 6.11 13.84 -14.75
CA PRO A 58 6.53 13.89 -16.13
C PRO A 58 6.47 15.32 -16.68
N GLY A 59 7.36 15.62 -17.62
CA GLY A 59 7.35 16.89 -18.36
C GLY A 59 6.23 16.97 -19.41
N GLU A 60 5.94 18.19 -19.89
CA GLU A 60 4.84 18.53 -20.82
C GLU A 60 4.71 17.58 -22.03
N ASP A 61 5.85 17.20 -22.64
CA ASP A 61 5.91 16.43 -23.89
C ASP A 61 6.44 14.98 -23.69
N GLU A 62 6.51 14.48 -22.46
CA GLU A 62 7.03 13.14 -22.21
C GLU A 62 6.04 12.04 -22.61
N ASP A 63 6.55 10.99 -23.28
CA ASP A 63 5.79 9.77 -23.53
C ASP A 63 5.66 9.00 -22.20
N ILE A 64 4.43 8.89 -21.71
CA ILE A 64 4.16 8.31 -20.39
C ILE A 64 4.62 6.84 -20.29
N LYS A 65 4.50 6.06 -21.36
CA LYS A 65 4.89 4.65 -21.34
C LYS A 65 6.40 4.54 -21.22
N LYS A 66 7.11 5.36 -21.99
CA LYS A 66 8.57 5.44 -21.90
C LYS A 66 9.03 5.96 -20.54
N PHE A 67 8.37 6.99 -20.01
CA PHE A 67 8.65 7.55 -18.69
C PHE A 67 8.51 6.48 -17.60
N CYS A 68 7.36 5.83 -17.53
CA CYS A 68 7.10 4.74 -16.59
C CYS A 68 8.09 3.58 -16.74
N GLN A 69 8.47 3.22 -17.97
CA GLN A 69 9.45 2.16 -18.21
C GLN A 69 10.86 2.51 -17.71
N ILE A 70 11.28 3.77 -17.81
CA ILE A 70 12.56 4.24 -17.27
C ILE A 70 12.55 4.10 -15.73
N TRP A 71 11.49 4.59 -15.08
CA TRP A 71 11.36 4.49 -13.64
C TRP A 71 11.21 3.05 -13.14
N ASP A 72 10.50 2.19 -13.88
CA ASP A 72 10.47 0.74 -13.61
C ASP A 72 11.89 0.13 -13.68
N ASN A 73 12.72 0.54 -14.64
CA ASN A 73 14.09 0.04 -14.74
C ASN A 73 14.94 0.51 -13.54
N ASN A 74 14.78 1.77 -13.11
CA ASN A 74 15.47 2.31 -11.94
C ASN A 74 15.06 1.57 -10.66
N ILE A 75 13.75 1.34 -10.48
CA ILE A 75 13.21 0.54 -9.37
C ILE A 75 13.74 -0.89 -9.42
N MET A 76 13.80 -1.52 -10.59
CA MET A 76 14.36 -2.86 -10.73
C MET A 76 15.85 -2.90 -10.41
N ALA A 77 16.62 -1.88 -10.78
CA ALA A 77 18.02 -1.78 -10.42
C ALA A 77 18.17 -1.65 -8.90
N PHE A 78 17.41 -0.76 -8.26
CA PHE A 78 17.37 -0.61 -6.80
C PHE A 78 16.99 -1.92 -6.09
N ILE A 79 15.95 -2.63 -6.54
CA ILE A 79 15.54 -3.93 -5.95
C ILE A 79 16.65 -4.99 -6.04
N ASN A 80 17.39 -5.01 -7.15
CA ASN A 80 18.37 -6.07 -7.41
C ASN A 80 19.75 -5.78 -6.82
N PHE A 81 20.14 -4.51 -6.77
CA PHE A 81 21.50 -4.08 -6.46
C PHE A 81 21.60 -3.12 -5.29
N GLY A 82 20.53 -2.39 -4.97
CA GLY A 82 20.53 -1.45 -3.86
C GLY A 82 20.53 -2.12 -2.49
N SER A 83 20.60 -1.27 -1.47
CA SER A 83 20.59 -1.64 -0.06
C SER A 83 19.75 -0.65 0.75
N LEU A 84 19.13 -1.14 1.83
CA LEU A 84 18.50 -0.31 2.85
C LEU A 84 19.39 -0.32 4.10
N PRO A 85 19.40 0.77 4.88
CA PRO A 85 20.07 0.84 6.18
C PRO A 85 19.79 -0.35 7.11
N ASP A 86 20.82 -0.87 7.78
CA ASP A 86 20.76 -1.92 8.82
C ASP A 86 20.12 -3.27 8.45
N ASP A 87 19.72 -3.47 7.19
CA ASP A 87 18.96 -4.63 6.78
C ASP A 87 19.68 -5.48 5.74
N ASN A 88 19.65 -6.79 5.96
CA ASN A 88 20.03 -7.76 4.94
C ASN A 88 19.12 -7.60 3.71
N ARG A 89 19.56 -8.10 2.55
CA ARG A 89 18.79 -8.21 1.28
C ARG A 89 17.31 -8.63 1.42
N GLU A 90 16.90 -9.20 2.55
CA GLU A 90 15.51 -9.54 2.84
C GLU A 90 14.56 -8.33 2.90
N SER A 91 14.97 -7.16 3.39
CA SER A 91 14.04 -6.03 3.48
C SER A 91 13.71 -5.41 2.13
N ILE A 92 14.68 -5.34 1.20
CA ILE A 92 14.41 -4.98 -0.19
C ILE A 92 13.50 -6.01 -0.89
N LYS A 93 13.63 -7.30 -0.54
CA LYS A 93 12.70 -8.32 -1.06
C LYS A 93 11.27 -8.10 -0.59
N LYS A 94 11.05 -7.57 0.62
CA LYS A 94 9.71 -7.18 1.10
C LYS A 94 9.17 -6.01 0.29
N LEU A 95 10.02 -5.01 0.01
CA LEU A 95 9.63 -3.84 -0.80
C LEU A 95 9.20 -4.20 -2.21
N ARG A 96 9.79 -5.23 -2.85
CA ARG A 96 9.51 -5.62 -4.25
C ARG A 96 8.02 -5.63 -4.61
N TYR A 97 7.14 -5.99 -3.68
CA TYR A 97 5.70 -6.10 -3.93
C TYR A 97 4.89 -4.88 -3.52
N ASN A 98 5.53 -3.87 -2.91
CA ASN A 98 4.92 -2.71 -2.25
C ASN A 98 5.58 -1.40 -2.69
N ILE A 99 5.99 -1.32 -3.96
CA ILE A 99 6.45 -0.07 -4.57
C ILE A 99 5.33 0.55 -5.38
N VAL A 100 5.08 1.83 -5.16
CA VAL A 100 4.05 2.62 -5.84
C VAL A 100 4.71 3.84 -6.50
N GLN A 101 4.48 4.01 -7.79
CA GLN A 101 4.78 5.24 -8.51
C GLN A 101 3.52 6.11 -8.50
N VAL A 102 3.57 7.26 -7.86
CA VAL A 102 2.54 8.29 -7.94
C VAL A 102 2.95 9.25 -9.04
N VAL A 103 2.26 9.20 -10.17
CA VAL A 103 2.54 10.03 -11.35
C VAL A 103 1.62 11.24 -11.33
N LEU A 104 2.21 12.41 -11.11
CA LEU A 104 1.54 13.70 -11.07
C LEU A 104 1.39 14.28 -12.47
N TYR A 105 0.16 14.59 -12.87
CA TYR A 105 -0.16 15.30 -14.11
C TYR A 105 -1.09 16.46 -13.81
N GLY A 106 -1.29 17.39 -14.75
CA GLY A 106 -2.19 18.51 -14.52
C GLY A 106 -1.79 19.78 -15.24
N THR A 107 -2.10 20.91 -14.63
CA THR A 107 -1.89 22.23 -15.22
C THR A 107 -0.91 23.04 -14.41
N GLY A 108 0.01 23.67 -15.14
CA GLY A 108 0.95 24.68 -14.68
C GLY A 108 2.35 24.12 -14.41
N GLU A 109 3.08 24.66 -13.44
CA GLU A 109 4.51 24.43 -13.22
C GLU A 109 4.80 24.11 -11.75
N ASN A 110 5.70 23.16 -11.50
CA ASN A 110 6.17 22.90 -10.16
C ASN A 110 7.23 23.93 -9.71
N LYS A 111 7.66 23.80 -8.44
CA LYS A 111 8.69 24.66 -7.82
C LYS A 111 10.05 24.64 -8.54
N ASN A 112 10.32 23.62 -9.35
CA ASN A 112 11.54 23.45 -10.14
C ASN A 112 11.37 23.97 -11.59
N GLY A 113 10.24 24.58 -11.93
CA GLY A 113 9.94 25.11 -13.27
C GLY A 113 9.57 24.04 -14.30
N VAL A 114 9.26 22.82 -13.87
CA VAL A 114 8.78 21.75 -14.76
C VAL A 114 7.29 21.90 -14.95
N LYS A 115 6.88 22.07 -16.21
CA LYS A 115 5.47 22.02 -16.59
C LYS A 115 4.91 20.61 -16.44
N TYR A 116 3.75 20.51 -15.83
CA TYR A 116 3.01 19.25 -15.79
C TYR A 116 2.70 18.77 -17.20
N MET A 117 2.76 17.45 -17.39
CA MET A 117 2.14 16.84 -18.57
C MET A 117 0.63 17.07 -18.56
N ASN A 118 0.07 17.22 -19.75
CA ASN A 118 -1.37 17.19 -19.94
C ASN A 118 -1.95 15.83 -19.54
N GLU A 119 -3.26 15.80 -19.28
CA GLU A 119 -3.96 14.56 -18.97
C GLU A 119 -3.63 13.44 -19.97
N PRO A 120 -3.12 12.27 -19.51
CA PRO A 120 -2.81 11.16 -20.38
C PRO A 120 -4.04 10.73 -21.20
N SER A 121 -3.84 10.43 -22.49
CA SER A 121 -4.93 9.94 -23.34
C SER A 121 -5.44 8.55 -22.93
N ASP A 122 -4.60 7.78 -22.23
CA ASP A 122 -4.97 6.51 -21.62
C ASP A 122 -4.15 6.27 -20.34
N PHE A 123 -4.75 5.57 -19.38
CA PHE A 123 -4.13 5.16 -18.11
C PHE A 123 -3.71 3.68 -18.18
N SER A 124 -3.26 3.20 -19.35
CA SER A 124 -2.96 1.77 -19.53
C SER A 124 -1.84 1.27 -18.63
N GLU A 125 -0.93 2.17 -18.24
CA GLU A 125 0.19 1.87 -17.33
C GLU A 125 -0.27 1.53 -15.90
N GLU A 126 -1.46 1.95 -15.44
CA GLU A 126 -2.01 1.51 -14.14
C GLU A 126 -2.25 0.00 -14.08
N LYS A 127 -2.49 -0.62 -15.24
CA LYS A 127 -2.68 -2.07 -15.35
C LYS A 127 -1.35 -2.83 -15.27
N SER A 128 -0.23 -2.14 -15.49
CA SER A 128 1.11 -2.71 -15.40
C SER A 128 1.55 -2.80 -13.94
N THR A 129 1.58 -4.01 -13.40
CA THR A 129 1.94 -4.29 -12.00
C THR A 129 3.20 -5.14 -11.87
N SER A 130 3.96 -5.30 -12.96
CA SER A 130 5.12 -6.21 -13.03
C SER A 130 6.29 -5.77 -12.16
N VAL A 131 6.45 -4.47 -11.94
CA VAL A 131 7.57 -3.87 -11.19
C VAL A 131 7.08 -3.01 -10.03
N SER A 132 6.13 -2.12 -10.29
CA SER A 132 5.50 -1.28 -9.30
C SER A 132 4.02 -1.12 -9.64
N ARG A 133 3.22 -0.71 -8.65
CA ARG A 133 1.89 -0.14 -8.94
C ARG A 133 2.08 1.30 -9.43
N LYS A 134 1.19 1.76 -10.30
CA LYS A 134 1.20 3.13 -10.82
C LYS A 134 -0.15 3.75 -10.53
N ILE A 135 -0.13 4.96 -10.02
CA ILE A 135 -1.33 5.73 -9.68
C ILE A 135 -1.16 7.09 -10.32
N PHE A 136 -2.10 7.48 -11.18
CA PHE A 136 -2.09 8.80 -11.80
C PHE A 136 -2.94 9.74 -10.96
N ILE A 137 -2.36 10.85 -10.53
CA ILE A 137 -3.05 11.82 -9.71
C ILE A 137 -2.92 13.19 -10.35
N LYS A 138 -4.06 13.84 -10.55
CA LYS A 138 -4.10 15.22 -11.01
C LYS A 138 -3.66 16.15 -9.88
N SER A 139 -2.73 17.06 -10.18
CA SER A 139 -2.24 18.07 -9.24
C SER A 139 -2.14 19.46 -9.89
N ASN A 140 -1.98 20.48 -9.05
CA ASN A 140 -1.85 21.87 -9.46
C ASN A 140 -0.49 22.47 -9.03
N ASP A 141 -0.29 23.75 -9.33
CA ASP A 141 0.93 24.52 -9.02
C ASP A 141 1.22 24.68 -7.53
N ALA A 142 0.19 24.50 -6.69
CA ALA A 142 0.30 24.55 -5.25
C ALA A 142 0.61 23.18 -4.62
N ASP A 143 0.91 22.15 -5.46
CA ASP A 143 1.08 20.76 -5.03
C ASP A 143 -0.18 20.20 -4.32
N GLU A 144 -1.36 20.75 -4.61
CA GLU A 144 -2.63 20.21 -4.13
C GLU A 144 -3.08 19.10 -5.07
N LEU A 145 -3.56 18.00 -4.49
CA LEU A 145 -4.11 16.87 -5.25
C LEU A 145 -5.60 17.11 -5.48
N ASP A 146 -6.06 16.74 -6.67
CA ASP A 146 -7.47 16.76 -7.02
C ASP A 146 -8.29 15.83 -6.11
N GLU A 147 -9.38 16.36 -5.54
CA GLU A 147 -10.20 15.69 -4.51
C GLU A 147 -10.70 14.30 -4.95
N GLU A 148 -11.08 14.15 -6.22
CA GLU A 148 -11.58 12.88 -6.75
C GLU A 148 -10.48 11.81 -6.85
N ASN A 149 -9.23 12.25 -6.98
CA ASN A 149 -8.07 11.37 -7.13
C ASN A 149 -7.33 11.10 -5.82
N LYS A 150 -7.59 11.88 -4.76
CA LYS A 150 -6.99 11.66 -3.43
C LYS A 150 -7.30 10.27 -2.87
N ILE A 151 -8.51 9.76 -3.14
CA ILE A 151 -8.95 8.41 -2.71
C ILE A 151 -8.06 7.28 -3.27
N LEU A 152 -7.32 7.53 -4.34
CA LEU A 152 -6.41 6.55 -4.93
C LEU A 152 -5.18 6.34 -4.06
N LEU A 153 -4.82 7.29 -3.20
CA LEU A 153 -3.72 7.09 -2.25
C LEU A 153 -4.20 6.19 -1.10
N PRO A 154 -3.56 5.03 -0.88
CA PRO A 154 -4.01 3.97 0.03
C PRO A 154 -3.92 4.34 1.53
N PHE A 155 -3.58 5.57 1.86
CA PHE A 155 -3.57 6.08 3.23
C PHE A 155 -4.35 7.40 3.36
N TRP A 156 -4.88 7.98 2.28
CA TRP A 156 -5.65 9.23 2.34
C TRP A 156 -7.09 8.97 2.79
N TYR A 157 -7.26 8.53 4.03
CA TYR A 157 -8.56 8.11 4.57
C TYR A 157 -9.12 9.01 5.67
N ASP A 158 -8.39 10.03 6.13
CA ASP A 158 -8.89 10.91 7.19
C ASP A 158 -10.14 11.71 6.79
N GLU A 159 -10.45 11.83 5.50
CA GLU A 159 -11.69 12.43 4.99
C GLU A 159 -12.90 11.50 5.11
N PHE A 160 -12.69 10.18 5.27
CA PHE A 160 -13.71 9.31 5.82
C PHE A 160 -13.70 9.56 7.32
N GLU A 161 -14.39 10.61 7.76
CA GLU A 161 -14.77 10.78 9.16
C GLU A 161 -15.08 9.38 9.70
N LYS A 162 -14.35 8.96 10.75
CA LYS A 162 -14.64 7.69 11.42
C LYS A 162 -16.14 7.68 11.68
N ILE A 163 -16.88 6.93 10.86
CA ILE A 163 -18.32 6.83 11.01
C ILE A 163 -18.47 6.40 12.46
N PRO A 164 -19.13 7.21 13.31
CA PRO A 164 -19.19 6.93 14.72
C PRO A 164 -19.70 5.51 14.87
N GLU A 165 -18.98 4.71 15.68
CA GLU A 165 -19.30 3.31 15.89
C GLU A 165 -20.79 3.20 16.19
N ASN A 166 -21.52 2.47 15.34
CA ASN A 166 -22.94 2.27 15.55
C ASN A 166 -23.10 1.25 16.67
N VAL A 167 -23.07 1.75 17.90
CA VAL A 167 -23.17 0.97 19.13
C VAL A 167 -24.41 0.08 19.12
N GLU A 168 -25.50 0.52 18.48
CA GLU A 168 -26.72 -0.28 18.35
C GLU A 168 -26.53 -1.46 17.38
N ALA A 169 -25.94 -1.23 16.20
CA ALA A 169 -25.62 -2.29 15.25
C ALA A 169 -24.59 -3.28 15.83
N GLU A 170 -23.58 -2.79 16.54
CA GLU A 170 -22.61 -3.64 17.23
C GLU A 170 -23.29 -4.51 18.31
N GLN A 171 -24.21 -3.95 19.09
CA GLN A 171 -25.00 -4.71 20.06
C GLN A 171 -25.93 -5.73 19.39
N GLN A 172 -26.51 -5.42 18.23
CA GLN A 172 -27.31 -6.37 17.46
C GLN A 172 -26.44 -7.52 16.93
N LEU A 173 -25.26 -7.22 16.37
CA LEU A 173 -24.32 -8.23 15.91
C LEU A 173 -23.84 -9.13 17.05
N LYS A 174 -23.54 -8.57 18.23
CA LYS A 174 -23.19 -9.36 19.43
C LYS A 174 -24.29 -10.31 19.86
N LYS A 175 -25.57 -9.94 19.68
CA LYS A 175 -26.71 -10.82 19.98
C LYS A 175 -26.92 -11.93 18.95
N MET A 176 -26.37 -11.77 17.74
CA MET A 176 -26.43 -12.79 16.69
C MET A 176 -25.32 -13.83 16.83
N LEU A 177 -24.26 -13.55 17.59
CA LEU A 177 -23.21 -14.51 17.89
C LEU A 177 -23.71 -15.51 18.95
N PRO A 178 -23.23 -16.77 18.91
CA PRO A 178 -23.58 -17.75 19.92
C PRO A 178 -23.00 -17.32 21.26
N ASP A 179 -23.67 -17.70 22.34
CA ASP A 179 -23.11 -17.52 23.68
C ASP A 179 -21.75 -18.26 23.78
N GLU A 180 -20.77 -17.64 24.44
CA GLU A 180 -19.43 -18.23 24.67
C GLU A 180 -19.49 -19.59 25.39
N TYR A 181 -20.58 -19.86 26.12
CA TYR A 181 -20.86 -21.15 26.75
C TYR A 181 -21.61 -22.13 25.83
N GLU A 182 -22.31 -21.66 24.78
CA GLU A 182 -23.06 -22.50 23.85
C GLU A 182 -22.17 -23.07 22.75
N VAL A 183 -21.28 -22.24 22.18
CA VAL A 183 -20.33 -22.66 21.14
C VAL A 183 -18.92 -22.15 21.47
N ALA A 184 -18.39 -22.60 22.62
CA ALA A 184 -17.09 -22.18 23.16
C ALA A 184 -15.94 -22.30 22.15
N THR A 185 -16.02 -23.28 21.26
CA THR A 185 -15.05 -23.55 20.20
C THR A 185 -14.81 -22.37 19.26
N LEU A 186 -15.82 -21.52 19.01
CA LEU A 186 -15.64 -20.33 18.15
C LEU A 186 -14.85 -19.20 18.83
N TYR A 187 -14.69 -19.27 20.15
CA TYR A 187 -13.99 -18.29 20.97
C TYR A 187 -12.62 -18.77 21.45
N GLN A 188 -12.21 -19.98 21.03
CA GLN A 188 -10.92 -20.58 21.37
C GLN A 188 -10.00 -20.62 20.16
N GLU A 189 -8.69 -20.49 20.42
CA GLU A 189 -7.68 -20.53 19.38
C GLU A 189 -7.48 -21.98 18.91
N HIS A 190 -7.69 -22.24 17.62
CA HIS A 190 -7.55 -23.58 17.03
C HIS A 190 -6.26 -23.74 16.26
N GLU A 191 -5.52 -24.82 16.53
CA GLU A 191 -4.34 -25.19 15.75
C GLU A 191 -4.77 -25.60 14.33
N LYS A 192 -4.25 -24.91 13.33
CA LYS A 192 -4.53 -25.20 11.93
C LYS A 192 -3.85 -26.51 11.52
N VAL A 193 -4.66 -27.51 11.16
CA VAL A 193 -4.15 -28.79 10.66
C VAL A 193 -3.50 -28.61 9.27
N ASP A 194 -2.23 -29.00 9.14
CA ASP A 194 -1.48 -28.94 7.87
C ASP A 194 -1.87 -30.10 6.95
N MET A 195 -2.73 -29.83 5.98
CA MET A 195 -3.28 -30.82 5.04
C MET A 195 -2.22 -31.49 4.14
N ARG A 196 -0.99 -30.97 4.05
CA ARG A 196 0.08 -31.54 3.20
C ARG A 196 0.80 -32.73 3.84
N LYS A 197 0.52 -33.05 5.10
CA LYS A 197 1.27 -34.06 5.88
C LYS A 197 0.57 -35.41 6.08
N LYS A 198 -0.66 -35.65 5.61
CA LYS A 198 -1.42 -36.84 6.04
C LYS A 198 -1.95 -37.73 4.93
N GLU A 199 -1.62 -39.02 5.10
CA GLU A 199 -2.20 -40.18 4.42
C GLU A 199 -3.68 -40.32 4.82
N HIS A 200 -4.51 -40.74 3.86
CA HIS A 200 -5.96 -40.83 3.97
C HIS A 200 -6.44 -41.65 5.20
N GLU A 201 -6.80 -40.98 6.29
CA GLU A 201 -7.68 -41.51 7.33
C GLU A 201 -8.91 -40.61 7.50
N THR A 202 -10.10 -41.23 7.56
CA THR A 202 -11.37 -40.58 7.87
C THR A 202 -11.36 -40.10 9.32
N GLY A 203 -11.32 -38.78 9.55
CA GLY A 203 -11.39 -38.17 10.88
C GLY A 203 -10.62 -36.86 11.08
N ASP A 204 -9.81 -36.43 10.11
CA ASP A 204 -8.98 -35.22 10.25
C ASP A 204 -9.70 -33.91 9.84
N PHE A 205 -10.67 -33.49 10.64
CA PHE A 205 -11.25 -32.15 10.55
C PHE A 205 -10.62 -31.22 11.59
N SER A 206 -10.56 -29.92 11.31
CA SER A 206 -10.09 -28.89 12.27
C SER A 206 -11.01 -28.72 13.49
N TYR A 207 -12.18 -29.35 13.45
CA TYR A 207 -13.17 -29.40 14.52
C TYR A 207 -13.51 -30.87 14.75
N THR A 208 -13.64 -31.26 16.01
CA THR A 208 -14.18 -32.55 16.39
C THR A 208 -15.66 -32.66 16.00
N GLU A 209 -16.19 -33.88 15.94
CA GLU A 209 -17.59 -34.13 15.56
C GLU A 209 -18.57 -33.46 16.53
N ASP A 210 -18.26 -33.43 17.82
CA ASP A 210 -19.05 -32.75 18.86
C ASP A 210 -19.05 -31.22 18.68
N GLU A 211 -17.91 -30.63 18.30
CA GLU A 211 -17.79 -29.20 18.01
C GLU A 211 -18.55 -28.82 16.74
N PHE A 212 -18.43 -29.65 15.70
CA PHE A 212 -19.15 -29.46 14.46
C PHE A 212 -20.67 -29.51 14.67
N GLU A 213 -21.18 -30.49 15.43
CA GLU A 213 -22.61 -30.57 15.74
C GLU A 213 -23.06 -29.40 16.63
N SER A 214 -22.21 -28.89 17.53
CA SER A 214 -22.52 -27.70 18.34
C SER A 214 -22.65 -26.43 17.48
N ILE A 215 -21.70 -26.20 16.57
CA ILE A 215 -21.75 -25.09 15.60
C ILE A 215 -22.97 -25.21 14.68
N LYS A 216 -23.22 -26.41 14.14
CA LYS A 216 -24.36 -26.69 13.26
C LYS A 216 -25.69 -26.47 13.97
N ARG A 217 -25.79 -26.88 15.24
CA ARG A 217 -27.01 -26.66 16.04
C ARG A 217 -27.28 -25.18 16.25
N TRP A 218 -26.27 -24.37 16.52
CA TRP A 218 -26.42 -22.91 16.59
C TRP A 218 -26.90 -22.34 15.25
N LEU A 219 -26.21 -22.65 14.14
CA LEU A 219 -26.58 -22.16 12.79
C LEU A 219 -27.99 -22.57 12.35
N CYS A 220 -28.48 -23.73 12.79
CA CYS A 220 -29.81 -24.24 12.45
C CYS A 220 -30.90 -23.85 13.47
N ASN A 221 -30.54 -23.31 14.65
CA ASN A 221 -31.51 -22.87 15.65
C ASN A 221 -32.04 -21.46 15.40
N ASP A 222 -31.42 -20.69 14.49
CA ASP A 222 -31.83 -19.32 14.12
C ASP A 222 -33.08 -19.24 13.20
N GLU A 223 -33.86 -20.33 13.06
CA GLU A 223 -35.17 -20.33 12.36
C GLU A 223 -36.39 -20.02 13.26
N ASN A 224 -36.23 -19.38 14.43
CA ASN A 224 -37.37 -18.89 15.24
C ASN A 224 -37.27 -17.43 15.67
#